data_AF-A0A497RLC3-F1
#
_entry.id   AF-A0A497RLC3-F1
#
_cell.length_a   1.000
_cell.length_b   1.000
_cell.length_c   1.000
_cell.angle_alpha   90.00
_cell.angle_beta   90.00
_cell.angle_gamma   90.00
#
_symmetry.space_group_name_H-M   'P 1'
#
loop_
_entity.id
_entity.type
_entity.pdbx_description
1 polymer ?
#
loop_
_entity_poly.entity_id
_entity_poly.type
_entity_poly.pdbx_seq_one_letter_code
_entity_poly.pdbx_strand_id
1 'polypeptide(L)'
;MVQDFVTRTLEEYRDAKDYRYAAFSDDTTGTTQAVWTPATGKAIRLASIIISVDNACKVELRWDTTTFTHLEFESRKALPIELAYDIKGGVNEKLNCYLLSDASTTNIYITAIRCEE
;
A
#
# COMPACT_ATOMS: atom_id res chain seq x y z
N MET A 1 31.54 -12.34 -6.02
CA MET A 1 31.58 -12.13 -4.56
C MET A 1 30.77 -10.91 -4.11
N VAL A 2 30.74 -9.79 -4.85
CA VAL A 2 29.88 -8.61 -4.53
C VAL A 2 28.40 -8.87 -4.80
N GLN A 3 28.06 -9.59 -5.88
CA GLN A 3 26.66 -9.90 -6.24
C GLN A 3 25.96 -10.78 -5.19
N ASP A 4 26.69 -11.72 -4.58
CA ASP A 4 26.20 -12.59 -3.50
C ASP A 4 25.93 -11.83 -2.21
N PHE A 5 26.80 -10.86 -1.86
CA PHE A 5 26.59 -10.01 -0.69
C PHE A 5 25.38 -9.11 -0.87
N VAL A 6 25.21 -8.51 -2.06
CA VAL A 6 24.06 -7.66 -2.37
C VAL A 6 22.76 -8.47 -2.34
N THR A 7 22.72 -9.64 -2.99
CA THR A 7 21.52 -10.50 -2.98
C THR A 7 21.18 -10.99 -1.58
N ARG A 8 22.16 -11.48 -0.81
CA ARG A 8 21.92 -11.94 0.58
C ARG A 8 21.47 -10.80 1.49
N THR A 9 22.09 -9.63 1.37
CA THR A 9 21.68 -8.43 2.13
C THR A 9 20.25 -8.03 1.77
N LEU A 10 19.88 -8.05 0.49
CA LEU A 10 18.52 -7.77 0.04
C LEU A 10 17.52 -8.81 0.56
N GLU A 11 17.87 -10.10 0.59
CA GLU A 11 17.05 -11.19 1.11
C GLU A 11 16.88 -11.11 2.64
N GLU A 12 17.95 -10.87 3.39
CA GLU A 12 17.90 -10.63 4.84
C GLU A 12 17.07 -9.38 5.17
N TYR A 13 17.22 -8.29 4.40
CA TYR A 13 16.35 -7.12 4.52
C TYR A 13 14.91 -7.40 4.06
N ARG A 14 14.65 -8.41 3.23
CA ARG A 14 13.30 -8.80 2.80
C ARG A 14 12.58 -9.58 3.89
N ASP A 15 13.28 -10.47 4.57
CA ASP A 15 12.76 -11.23 5.71
C ASP A 15 12.57 -10.36 6.97
N ALA A 16 13.28 -9.23 7.07
CA ALA A 16 13.09 -8.22 8.12
C ALA A 16 11.90 -7.26 7.88
N LYS A 17 11.14 -7.41 6.78
CA LYS A 17 10.00 -6.53 6.48
C LYS A 17 8.70 -7.08 7.06
N ASP A 18 8.12 -6.34 7.97
CA ASP A 18 6.71 -6.42 8.31
C ASP A 18 5.83 -6.18 7.08
N TYR A 19 4.66 -6.82 7.08
CA TYR A 19 3.61 -6.51 6.14
C TYR A 19 2.27 -6.32 6.86
N ARG A 20 1.38 -5.57 6.22
CA ARG A 20 -0.02 -5.42 6.63
C ARG A 20 -0.90 -5.68 5.43
N TYR A 21 -1.94 -6.48 5.66
CA TYR A 21 -2.96 -6.78 4.67
C TYR A 21 -4.27 -6.10 5.06
N ALA A 22 -4.93 -5.50 4.07
CA ALA A 22 -6.28 -4.96 4.21
C ALA A 22 -7.11 -5.34 2.98
N ALA A 23 -8.39 -5.59 3.21
CA ALA A 23 -9.36 -5.84 2.16
C ALA A 23 -10.69 -5.17 2.51
N PHE A 24 -11.29 -4.51 1.52
CA PHE A 24 -12.56 -3.82 1.67
C PHE A 24 -13.21 -3.60 0.31
N SER A 25 -14.43 -3.06 0.32
CA SER A 25 -15.19 -2.80 -0.89
C SER A 25 -15.72 -1.37 -0.93
N ASP A 26 -15.99 -0.89 -2.13
CA ASP A 26 -16.70 0.36 -2.39
C ASP A 26 -17.86 0.11 -3.36
N ASP A 27 -18.97 0.82 -3.18
CA ASP A 27 -20.20 0.71 -3.96
C ASP A 27 -20.53 2.00 -4.74
N THR A 28 -19.51 2.72 -5.22
CA THR A 28 -19.56 4.02 -5.93
C THR A 28 -19.67 5.25 -5.04
N THR A 29 -19.69 5.08 -3.71
CA THR A 29 -19.78 6.19 -2.76
C THR A 29 -18.42 6.77 -2.36
N GLY A 30 -17.34 6.03 -2.60
CA GLY A 30 -16.00 6.37 -2.17
C GLY A 30 -15.74 5.93 -0.72
N THR A 31 -14.90 4.92 -0.56
CA THR A 31 -14.60 4.30 0.74
C THR A 31 -13.13 4.49 1.09
N THR A 32 -12.83 4.96 2.31
CA THR A 32 -11.46 5.04 2.83
C THR A 32 -11.27 4.06 3.97
N GLN A 33 -10.19 3.28 3.93
CA GLN A 33 -9.82 2.38 5.02
C GLN A 33 -8.33 2.47 5.36
N ALA A 34 -8.03 2.38 6.66
CA ALA A 34 -6.66 2.24 7.13
C ALA A 34 -6.10 0.87 6.75
N VAL A 35 -5.00 0.90 5.99
CA VAL A 35 -4.21 -0.29 5.64
C VAL A 35 -3.21 -0.60 6.74
N TRP A 36 -2.60 0.45 7.33
CA TRP A 36 -1.65 0.32 8.41
C TRP A 36 -1.79 1.51 9.36
N THR A 37 -2.09 1.23 10.63
CA THR A 37 -1.99 2.22 11.72
C THR A 37 -0.69 1.97 12.48
N PRO A 38 0.26 2.92 12.53
CA PRO A 38 1.50 2.71 13.27
C PRO A 38 1.24 2.65 14.78
N ALA A 39 2.16 2.04 15.53
CA ALA A 39 2.19 2.20 16.97
C ALA A 39 2.43 3.68 17.36
N THR A 40 1.96 4.08 18.53
CA THR A 40 2.12 5.46 19.02
C THR A 40 3.60 5.87 19.07
N GLY A 41 3.92 7.02 18.47
CA GLY A 41 5.28 7.56 18.37
C GLY A 41 6.09 7.00 17.21
N LYS A 42 5.52 6.13 16.37
CA LYS A 42 6.17 5.53 15.19
C LYS A 42 5.69 6.15 13.90
N ALA A 43 6.54 6.10 12.88
CA ALA A 43 6.19 6.42 11.51
C ALA A 43 6.21 5.16 10.64
N ILE A 44 5.28 5.06 9.69
CA ILE A 44 5.32 4.00 8.68
C ILE A 44 6.32 4.42 7.61
N ARG A 45 7.25 3.52 7.31
CA ARG A 45 8.06 3.62 6.10
C ARG A 45 7.58 2.53 5.16
N LEU A 46 7.38 2.87 3.88
CA LEU A 46 6.82 1.98 2.88
C LEU A 46 7.87 1.69 1.81
N ALA A 47 8.03 0.42 1.42
CA ALA A 47 8.97 0.03 0.37
C ALA A 47 8.25 -0.50 -0.88
N SER A 48 7.17 -1.24 -0.69
CA SER A 48 6.35 -1.75 -1.79
C SER A 48 4.92 -1.97 -1.35
N ILE A 49 4.01 -1.97 -2.32
CA ILE A 49 2.60 -2.32 -2.15
C ILE A 49 2.19 -3.27 -3.26
N ILE A 50 1.39 -4.26 -2.92
CA ILE A 50 0.65 -5.06 -3.91
C ILE A 50 -0.82 -4.66 -3.81
N ILE A 51 -1.41 -4.22 -4.92
CA ILE A 51 -2.83 -3.87 -5.02
C ILE A 51 -3.50 -4.81 -6.01
N SER A 52 -4.66 -5.33 -5.64
CA SER A 52 -5.53 -6.08 -6.56
C SER A 52 -6.95 -5.57 -6.45
N VAL A 53 -7.60 -5.39 -7.59
CA VAL A 53 -9.01 -4.97 -7.69
C VAL A 53 -9.75 -5.94 -8.60
N ASP A 54 -11.05 -6.12 -8.38
CA ASP A 54 -11.88 -7.01 -9.18
C ASP A 54 -12.72 -6.32 -10.26
N ASN A 55 -12.65 -4.99 -10.34
CA ASN A 55 -13.42 -4.16 -11.27
C ASN A 55 -12.66 -2.85 -11.61
N ALA A 56 -13.21 -2.08 -12.55
CA ALA A 56 -12.71 -0.74 -12.89
C ALA A 56 -12.98 0.25 -11.74
N CYS A 57 -11.95 1.02 -11.36
CA CYS A 57 -12.01 1.91 -10.22
C CYS A 57 -10.82 2.88 -10.16
N LYS A 58 -10.97 3.91 -9.31
CA LYS A 58 -9.88 4.77 -8.85
C LYS A 58 -9.40 4.33 -7.47
N VAL A 59 -8.09 4.33 -7.26
CA VAL A 59 -7.43 4.03 -5.98
C VAL A 59 -6.48 5.16 -5.61
N GLU A 60 -6.53 5.64 -4.37
CA GLU A 60 -5.58 6.60 -3.84
C GLU A 60 -4.94 6.09 -2.56
N LEU A 61 -3.61 6.17 -2.46
CA LEU A 61 -2.87 5.91 -1.24
C LEU A 61 -2.57 7.22 -0.53
N ARG A 62 -2.85 7.25 0.77
CA ARG A 62 -2.83 8.48 1.57
C ARG A 62 -2.07 8.29 2.86
N TRP A 63 -1.35 9.34 3.26
CA TRP A 63 -0.93 9.54 4.64
C TRP A 63 -2.00 10.36 5.34
N ASP A 64 -2.73 9.73 6.24
CA ASP A 64 -4.01 10.22 6.77
C ASP A 64 -4.95 10.66 5.63
N THR A 65 -5.02 11.96 5.33
CA THR A 65 -5.86 12.52 4.27
C THR A 65 -5.08 12.96 3.03
N THR A 66 -3.74 12.98 3.07
CA THR A 66 -2.90 13.48 1.99
C THR A 66 -2.57 12.39 0.99
N THR A 67 -3.08 12.52 -0.25
CA THR A 67 -2.79 11.59 -1.35
C THR A 67 -1.35 11.74 -1.83
N PHE A 68 -0.59 10.65 -1.78
CA PHE A 68 0.78 10.58 -2.33
C PHE A 68 0.88 9.68 -3.56
N THR A 69 -0.14 8.86 -3.84
CA THR A 69 -0.21 8.03 -5.04
C THR A 69 -1.66 7.90 -5.49
N HIS A 70 -1.90 8.08 -6.79
CA HIS A 70 -3.18 7.92 -7.46
C HIS A 70 -3.04 6.89 -8.58
N LEU A 71 -3.99 5.97 -8.67
CA LEU A 71 -4.02 4.89 -9.64
C LEU A 71 -5.43 4.77 -10.21
N GLU A 72 -5.50 4.47 -11.50
CA GLU A 72 -6.74 4.14 -12.19
C GLU A 72 -6.61 2.74 -12.77
N PHE A 73 -7.61 1.93 -12.49
CA PHE A 73 -7.73 0.57 -13.00
C PHE A 73 -8.88 0.53 -13.99
N GLU A 74 -8.59 0.11 -15.21
CA GLU A 74 -9.58 0.00 -16.28
C GLU A 74 -10.44 -1.27 -16.18
N SER A 75 -10.03 -2.25 -15.36
CA SER A 75 -10.69 -3.54 -15.16
C SER A 75 -10.05 -4.31 -14.01
N ARG A 76 -10.52 -5.54 -13.73
CA ARG A 76 -9.89 -6.48 -12.79
C ARG A 76 -8.40 -6.62 -13.08
N LYS A 77 -7.56 -6.26 -12.11
CA LYS A 77 -6.11 -6.23 -12.28
C LYS A 77 -5.41 -6.37 -10.94
N ALA A 78 -4.19 -6.90 -11.00
CA ALA A 78 -3.25 -6.87 -9.90
C ALA A 78 -1.99 -6.12 -10.35
N LEU A 79 -1.50 -5.22 -9.51
CA LEU A 79 -0.31 -4.43 -9.77
C LEU A 79 0.61 -4.45 -8.54
N PRO A 80 1.81 -5.04 -8.66
CA PRO A 80 2.88 -4.77 -7.70
C PRO A 80 3.44 -3.36 -7.97
N ILE A 81 3.50 -2.55 -6.94
CA ILE A 81 4.10 -1.21 -6.95
C ILE A 81 5.36 -1.28 -6.12
N GLU A 82 6.50 -1.30 -6.80
CA GLU A 82 7.80 -1.11 -6.18
C GLU A 82 8.13 0.38 -6.18
N LEU A 83 8.42 0.93 -5.00
CA LEU A 83 8.78 2.34 -4.88
C LEU A 83 10.28 2.48 -5.14
N ALA A 84 10.65 3.36 -6.08
CA ALA A 84 12.06 3.62 -6.42
C ALA A 84 12.87 4.17 -5.24
N TYR A 85 12.17 4.78 -4.27
CA TYR A 85 12.69 5.20 -2.98
C TYR A 85 11.60 5.01 -1.93
N ASP A 86 12.03 4.88 -0.68
CA ASP A 86 11.14 4.68 0.43
C ASP A 86 10.27 5.91 0.68
N ILE A 87 8.96 5.72 0.71
CA ILE A 87 8.03 6.78 1.10
C ILE A 87 7.76 6.63 2.60
N LYS A 88 8.01 7.70 3.36
CA LYS A 88 7.81 7.73 4.80
C LYS A 88 6.69 8.70 5.14
N GLY A 89 5.72 8.25 5.94
CA GLY A 89 4.71 9.11 6.54
C GLY A 89 5.25 9.88 7.75
N GLY A 90 4.47 10.83 8.25
CA GLY A 90 4.70 11.47 9.53
C GLY A 90 4.55 10.50 10.72
N VAL A 91 4.97 10.95 11.90
CA VAL A 91 4.77 10.20 13.14
C VAL A 91 3.28 10.12 13.44
N ASN A 92 2.80 8.91 13.76
CA ASN A 92 1.39 8.56 13.97
C ASN A 92 0.48 8.67 12.73
N GLU A 93 0.99 9.05 11.56
CA GLU A 93 0.16 9.11 10.35
C GLU A 93 -0.17 7.70 9.86
N LYS A 94 -1.44 7.45 9.58
CA LYS A 94 -1.89 6.15 9.08
C LYS A 94 -1.67 6.07 7.58
N LEU A 95 -1.29 4.88 7.11
CA LEU A 95 -1.42 4.55 5.70
C LEU A 95 -2.88 4.21 5.43
N ASN A 96 -3.56 5.06 4.68
CA ASN A 96 -4.93 4.84 4.23
C ASN A 96 -4.96 4.52 2.74
N CYS A 97 -5.97 3.75 2.35
CA CYS A 97 -6.35 3.58 0.96
C CYS A 97 -7.77 4.08 0.77
N TYR A 98 -7.97 4.90 -0.25
CA TYR A 98 -9.26 5.29 -0.75
C TYR A 98 -9.56 4.53 -2.04
N LEU A 99 -10.77 3.98 -2.13
CA LEU A 99 -11.30 3.29 -3.29
C LEU A 99 -12.56 4.02 -3.74
N LEU A 100 -12.66 4.29 -5.05
CA LEU A 100 -13.88 4.73 -5.69
C LEU A 100 -14.18 3.80 -6.86
N SER A 101 -15.26 3.05 -6.76
CA SER A 101 -15.74 2.20 -7.83
C SER A 101 -16.46 3.00 -8.91
N ASP A 102 -16.30 2.60 -10.17
CA ASP A 102 -16.87 3.34 -11.31
C ASP A 102 -18.37 3.06 -11.51
N ALA A 103 -18.84 1.83 -11.24
CA ALA A 103 -20.20 1.43 -11.64
C ALA A 103 -20.90 0.37 -10.77
N SER A 104 -20.16 -0.48 -10.06
CA SER A 104 -20.74 -1.56 -9.23
C SER A 104 -19.94 -1.74 -7.94
N THR A 105 -20.22 -2.74 -7.12
CA THR A 105 -19.34 -3.02 -5.98
C THR A 105 -17.97 -3.48 -6.48
N THR A 106 -16.91 -2.79 -6.07
CA THR A 106 -15.52 -3.17 -6.33
C THR A 106 -14.87 -3.59 -5.02
N ASN A 107 -14.21 -4.74 -5.01
CA ASN A 107 -13.36 -5.17 -3.91
C ASN A 107 -11.91 -4.81 -4.21
N ILE A 108 -11.20 -4.36 -3.17
CA ILE A 108 -9.77 -4.11 -3.21
C ILE A 108 -9.05 -4.94 -2.16
N TYR A 109 -7.86 -5.42 -2.52
CA TYR A 109 -6.96 -6.18 -1.66
C TYR A 109 -5.59 -5.52 -1.70
N ILE A 110 -5.05 -5.20 -0.53
CA ILE A 110 -3.83 -4.40 -0.40
C ILE A 110 -2.88 -5.10 0.54
N THR A 111 -1.65 -5.31 0.10
CA THR A 111 -0.54 -5.74 0.95
C THR A 111 0.51 -4.65 0.96
N ALA A 112 0.62 -3.94 2.09
CA ALA A 112 1.69 -2.97 2.31
C ALA A 112 2.88 -3.67 2.96
N ILE A 113 4.08 -3.44 2.43
CA ILE A 113 5.30 -4.11 2.87
C ILE A 113 6.30 -3.05 3.32
N ARG A 114 6.79 -3.19 4.57
CA ARG A 114 8.12 -2.78 5.08
C ARG A 114 8.21 -2.74 6.62
N CYS A 115 8.20 -1.60 7.29
CA CYS A 115 8.44 -1.52 8.75
C CYS A 115 7.99 -0.18 9.36
N GLU A 116 7.78 -0.19 10.67
CA GLU A 116 7.63 1.01 11.49
C GLU A 116 9.00 1.46 12.04
N GLU A 117 9.22 2.77 12.14
CA GLU A 117 10.45 3.38 12.66
C GLU A 117 10.15 4.38 13.78
#